data_AF-M7TCM5-F1
#
_entry.id   AF-M7TCM5-F1
#
_cell.length_a   1.000
_cell.length_b   1.000
_cell.length_c   1.000
_cell.angle_alpha   90.00
_cell.angle_beta   90.00
_cell.angle_gamma   90.00
#
_symmetry.space_group_name_H-M   'P 1'
#
loop_
_entity.id
_entity.type
_entity.pdbx_description
1 polymer ?
#
loop_
_entity_poly.entity_id
_entity_poly.type
_entity_poly.pdbx_seq_one_letter_code
_entity_poly.pdbx_strand_id
1 'polypeptide(L)'
;MRSTLVASGAAALSFFSSAAHASPLNNMGKRDRISSCGDSWMAGDDVTIAGGGDERKGYNTAVDEFCAQADGQVVPADGYLSLATEVFVNGGKDPTKYGLLGYVYFEVHNKQSSDHTVESASCQEYLKKLSEAGQDCHGDTNGDTKGGTWQVGDDDVSYHALAEDVPPTQDALNKLWTDGAISKQDVNKGAGPPLDPMPLDTHSTVKPVTCHSHNDYDRDVPLFQALAAGCVSAEADVWLSGDDVDIGHISPTKGRSLGKQYVDPLVAILDHNNDGGDGNVGIFKENPEQSFTLLVDFKTSDDGTLDAVVAALEPLREKNYLSHVENDQFVERQITIVASGSAPFDRINSGDGVPNRDVFYDAHVDGLGDQDYTALNSYYASANFGDATGDDWEASVQQQVTDAHDIGLKVRYYELPNEDIWEQLMDLGVDRLNADDMSNTARLPRI
;
A
#
# COMPACT_ATOMS: atom_id res chain seq x y z
N MET A 1 75.26 33.33 -57.79
CA MET A 1 75.12 33.93 -59.14
C MET A 1 73.80 33.45 -59.74
N ARG A 2 72.94 34.39 -60.13
CA ARG A 2 71.81 34.29 -61.11
C ARG A 2 70.68 33.28 -60.77
N SER A 3 69.46 33.71 -60.43
CA SER A 3 68.43 34.45 -61.20
C SER A 3 67.42 33.53 -61.92
N THR A 4 66.17 33.60 -61.43
CA THR A 4 64.89 33.79 -62.13
C THR A 4 64.12 32.69 -62.89
N LEU A 5 62.80 32.69 -62.57
CA LEU A 5 61.59 32.72 -63.44
C LEU A 5 60.88 31.40 -63.85
N VAL A 6 59.74 31.18 -63.17
CA VAL A 6 58.34 30.94 -63.63
C VAL A 6 58.09 30.16 -64.93
N ALA A 7 57.23 29.13 -64.85
CA ALA A 7 56.20 28.85 -65.86
C ALA A 7 55.05 28.00 -65.28
N SER A 8 53.82 28.47 -65.46
CA SER A 8 52.55 27.79 -65.22
C SER A 8 52.20 26.83 -66.36
N GLY A 9 51.49 25.74 -66.08
CA GLY A 9 50.90 24.88 -67.10
C GLY A 9 50.05 23.76 -66.50
N ALA A 10 48.73 23.93 -66.53
CA ALA A 10 47.75 22.90 -66.21
C ALA A 10 47.53 21.99 -67.42
N ALA A 11 47.41 20.68 -67.20
CA ALA A 11 46.85 19.74 -68.16
C ALA A 11 46.10 18.62 -67.44
N ALA A 12 44.89 18.37 -67.94
CA ALA A 12 43.81 17.52 -67.46
C ALA A 12 44.14 16.03 -67.38
N LEU A 13 43.34 15.27 -66.63
CA LEU A 13 42.89 13.95 -67.08
C LEU A 13 41.56 13.55 -66.43
N SER A 14 40.69 13.06 -67.31
CA SER A 14 39.26 12.88 -67.17
C SER A 14 38.87 11.57 -66.50
N PHE A 15 37.67 11.59 -65.92
CA PHE A 15 36.93 10.51 -65.28
C PHE A 15 36.90 9.19 -66.06
N PHE A 16 37.18 8.09 -65.36
CA PHE A 16 36.55 6.79 -65.60
C PHE A 16 35.97 6.28 -64.28
N SER A 17 34.65 6.11 -64.30
CA SER A 17 33.85 5.48 -63.26
C SER A 17 34.15 3.98 -63.20
N SER A 18 34.60 3.49 -62.05
CA SER A 18 34.56 2.07 -61.71
C SER A 18 33.65 1.91 -60.50
N ALA A 19 32.50 1.28 -60.75
CA ALA A 19 31.50 0.91 -59.77
C ALA A 19 32.11 0.06 -58.65
N ALA A 20 32.26 0.66 -57.47
CA ALA A 20 32.30 -0.11 -56.24
C ALA A 20 30.90 -0.66 -56.02
N HIS A 21 30.77 -1.98 -56.03
CA HIS A 21 29.57 -2.66 -55.57
C HIS A 21 29.33 -2.21 -54.13
N ALA A 22 28.34 -1.33 -53.93
CA ALA A 22 27.72 -1.19 -52.64
C ALA A 22 27.13 -2.55 -52.31
N SER A 23 27.73 -3.24 -51.34
CA SER A 23 27.04 -4.29 -50.59
C SER A 23 25.65 -3.74 -50.25
N PRO A 24 24.57 -4.51 -50.47
CA PRO A 24 23.25 -4.03 -50.09
C PRO A 24 23.34 -3.64 -48.62
N LEU A 25 22.96 -2.40 -48.31
CA LEU A 25 22.61 -2.01 -46.96
C LEU A 25 21.67 -3.09 -46.46
N ASN A 26 22.18 -3.98 -45.61
CA ASN A 26 21.36 -4.90 -44.87
C ASN A 26 20.29 -4.03 -44.22
N ASN A 27 19.05 -4.28 -44.57
CA ASN A 27 17.88 -3.80 -43.87
C ASN A 27 18.09 -4.22 -42.40
N MET A 28 18.63 -3.33 -41.57
CA MET A 28 18.73 -3.57 -40.13
C MET A 28 17.30 -3.51 -39.63
N GLY A 29 16.64 -4.67 -39.65
CA GLY A 29 15.21 -4.81 -39.46
C GLY A 29 14.75 -4.19 -38.16
N LYS A 30 13.50 -3.73 -38.18
CA LYS A 30 12.71 -3.33 -37.02
C LYS A 30 12.97 -4.30 -35.87
N ARG A 31 13.58 -3.83 -34.77
CA ARG A 31 13.97 -4.72 -33.66
C ARG A 31 13.01 -4.57 -32.51
N ASP A 32 12.29 -5.64 -32.25
CA ASP A 32 11.57 -5.84 -31.00
C ASP A 32 12.57 -5.78 -29.85
N ARG A 33 12.25 -5.01 -28.81
CA ARG A 33 13.17 -4.73 -27.71
C ARG A 33 12.45 -4.24 -26.46
N ILE A 34 13.12 -4.38 -25.32
CA ILE A 34 12.85 -3.58 -24.14
C ILE A 34 13.24 -2.13 -24.47
N SER A 35 12.30 -1.18 -24.37
CA SER A 35 12.60 0.25 -24.57
C SER A 35 12.87 0.99 -23.26
N SER A 36 12.33 0.49 -22.16
CA SER A 36 12.45 1.09 -20.84
C SER A 36 12.05 0.07 -19.77
N CYS A 37 12.59 0.25 -18.57
CA CYS A 37 12.15 -0.43 -17.35
C CYS A 37 11.32 0.53 -16.49
N GLY A 38 10.46 -0.01 -15.63
CA GLY A 38 9.78 0.78 -14.61
C GLY A 38 10.72 1.22 -13.47
N ASP A 39 10.17 1.94 -12.50
CA ASP A 39 10.93 2.44 -11.35
C ASP A 39 10.81 1.55 -10.11
N SER A 40 9.69 0.83 -9.97
CA SER A 40 9.34 0.00 -8.82
C SER A 40 9.61 -1.49 -9.09
N TRP A 41 10.09 -2.19 -8.07
CA TRP A 41 10.37 -3.63 -8.11
C TRP A 41 9.20 -4.44 -7.57
N MET A 42 8.86 -5.52 -8.28
CA MET A 42 7.87 -6.51 -7.88
C MET A 42 8.45 -7.92 -8.04
N ALA A 43 7.94 -8.86 -7.24
CA ALA A 43 8.34 -10.26 -7.31
C ALA A 43 8.13 -10.81 -8.74
N GLY A 44 9.15 -11.48 -9.30
CA GLY A 44 9.05 -12.07 -10.64
C GLY A 44 8.08 -13.24 -10.68
N ASP A 45 8.30 -14.20 -9.78
CA ASP A 45 7.42 -15.36 -9.56
C ASP A 45 6.51 -15.12 -8.35
N ASP A 46 5.45 -15.94 -8.24
CA ASP A 46 4.60 -15.96 -7.04
C ASP A 46 5.46 -16.25 -5.80
N VAL A 47 5.15 -15.57 -4.70
CA VAL A 47 5.93 -15.64 -3.48
C VAL A 47 5.06 -16.05 -2.30
N THR A 48 5.59 -16.91 -1.44
CA THR A 48 4.95 -17.24 -0.17
C THR A 48 5.63 -16.48 0.96
N ILE A 49 4.84 -15.71 1.70
CA ILE A 49 5.26 -14.88 2.83
C ILE A 49 4.70 -15.46 4.14
N ALA A 50 4.88 -14.76 5.26
CA ALA A 50 4.35 -15.14 6.58
C ALA A 50 4.73 -16.58 7.00
N GLY A 51 5.98 -16.98 6.73
CA GLY A 51 6.47 -18.33 7.05
C GLY A 51 5.79 -19.47 6.28
N GLY A 52 5.12 -19.17 5.16
CA GLY A 52 4.42 -20.16 4.34
C GLY A 52 2.89 -20.04 4.34
N GLY A 53 2.31 -19.10 5.10
CA GLY A 53 0.85 -19.00 5.30
C GLY A 53 0.10 -18.14 4.28
N ASP A 54 0.82 -17.45 3.40
CA ASP A 54 0.24 -16.41 2.54
C ASP A 54 0.95 -16.35 1.19
N GLU A 55 0.24 -16.74 0.12
CA GLU A 55 0.75 -16.75 -1.25
C GLU A 55 0.35 -15.45 -1.96
N ARG A 56 1.32 -14.78 -2.58
CA ARG A 56 1.16 -13.49 -3.24
C ARG A 56 1.59 -13.57 -4.69
N LYS A 57 0.79 -12.94 -5.55
CA LYS A 57 0.97 -12.97 -7.00
C LYS A 57 2.25 -12.24 -7.42
N GLY A 58 3.05 -12.89 -8.24
CA GLY A 58 4.20 -12.32 -8.92
C GLY A 58 3.86 -11.81 -10.32
N TYR A 59 4.81 -11.11 -10.90
CA TYR A 59 4.72 -10.53 -12.23
C TYR A 59 4.36 -11.54 -13.32
N ASN A 60 5.01 -12.71 -13.33
CA ASN A 60 4.85 -13.70 -14.39
C ASN A 60 3.42 -14.27 -14.44
N THR A 61 2.80 -14.50 -13.28
CA THR A 61 1.40 -14.92 -13.16
C THR A 61 0.45 -13.81 -13.58
N ALA A 62 0.72 -12.55 -13.17
CA ALA A 62 -0.05 -11.40 -13.62
C ALA A 62 -0.01 -11.21 -15.15
N VAL A 63 1.15 -11.43 -15.78
CA VAL A 63 1.30 -11.40 -17.26
C VAL A 63 0.44 -12.48 -17.91
N ASP A 64 0.45 -13.71 -17.37
CA ASP A 64 -0.33 -14.80 -17.93
C ASP A 64 -1.83 -14.51 -17.89
N GLU A 65 -2.33 -13.98 -16.77
CA GLU A 65 -3.73 -13.58 -16.62
C GLU A 65 -4.12 -12.46 -17.58
N PHE A 66 -3.30 -11.41 -17.67
CA PHE A 66 -3.54 -10.30 -18.59
C PHE A 66 -3.59 -10.76 -20.05
N CYS A 67 -2.55 -11.49 -20.50
CA CYS A 67 -2.46 -11.94 -21.88
C CYS A 67 -3.52 -12.99 -22.23
N ALA A 68 -4.03 -13.75 -21.25
CA ALA A 68 -5.18 -14.64 -21.46
C ALA A 68 -6.48 -13.84 -21.65
N GLN A 69 -6.69 -12.78 -20.87
CA GLN A 69 -7.87 -11.90 -21.03
C GLN A 69 -7.81 -11.10 -22.34
N ALA A 70 -6.62 -10.61 -22.71
CA ALA A 70 -6.41 -9.81 -23.90
C ALA A 70 -6.45 -10.63 -25.21
N ASP A 71 -6.40 -11.96 -25.16
CA ASP A 71 -6.34 -12.81 -26.35
C ASP A 71 -7.55 -12.58 -27.28
N GLY A 72 -7.25 -12.32 -28.56
CA GLY A 72 -8.25 -12.04 -29.58
C GLY A 72 -8.90 -10.65 -29.49
N GLN A 73 -8.54 -9.83 -28.51
CA GLN A 73 -9.02 -8.44 -28.45
C GLN A 73 -8.41 -7.63 -29.57
N VAL A 74 -9.24 -6.80 -30.20
CA VAL A 74 -8.82 -5.90 -31.27
C VAL A 74 -8.57 -4.52 -30.67
N VAL A 75 -7.32 -4.06 -30.75
CA VAL A 75 -6.91 -2.71 -30.41
C VAL A 75 -6.96 -1.87 -31.69
N PRO A 76 -7.88 -0.90 -31.81
CA PRO A 76 -7.97 -0.06 -33.01
C PRO A 76 -6.67 0.68 -33.31
N ALA A 77 -6.54 1.20 -34.53
CA ALA A 77 -5.48 2.14 -34.85
C ALA A 77 -5.45 3.33 -33.85
N ASP A 78 -4.26 3.65 -33.32
CA ASP A 78 -4.04 4.64 -32.25
C ASP A 78 -4.81 4.34 -30.93
N GLY A 79 -5.20 3.08 -30.75
CA GLY A 79 -6.01 2.60 -29.64
C GLY A 79 -5.21 1.95 -28.52
N TYR A 80 -5.90 1.68 -27.42
CA TYR A 80 -5.35 1.11 -26.19
C TYR A 80 -6.19 -0.07 -25.70
N LEU A 81 -5.53 -1.02 -25.05
CA LEU A 81 -6.16 -2.04 -24.24
C LEU A 81 -5.39 -2.16 -22.93
N SER A 82 -6.07 -1.88 -21.82
CA SER A 82 -5.41 -1.71 -20.52
C SER A 82 -6.05 -2.58 -19.45
N LEU A 83 -5.29 -2.90 -18.40
CA LEU A 83 -5.77 -3.63 -17.22
C LEU A 83 -4.79 -3.40 -16.07
N ALA A 84 -5.28 -3.26 -14.84
CA ALA A 84 -4.44 -3.37 -13.65
C ALA A 84 -4.76 -4.67 -12.90
N THR A 85 -3.77 -5.33 -12.33
CA THR A 85 -3.99 -6.47 -11.42
C THR A 85 -3.01 -6.43 -10.26
N GLU A 86 -3.38 -7.11 -9.18
CA GLU A 86 -2.58 -7.25 -7.97
C GLU A 86 -1.25 -7.95 -8.23
N VAL A 87 -0.17 -7.45 -7.64
CA VAL A 87 1.16 -8.07 -7.58
C VAL A 87 1.83 -7.75 -6.24
N PHE A 88 2.87 -8.52 -5.90
CA PHE A 88 3.66 -8.27 -4.71
C PHE A 88 4.83 -7.32 -5.00
N VAL A 89 4.74 -6.09 -4.50
CA VAL A 89 5.76 -5.04 -4.66
C VAL A 89 6.74 -5.13 -3.51
N ASN A 90 7.98 -5.52 -3.79
CA ASN A 90 9.02 -5.82 -2.79
C ASN A 90 10.11 -4.74 -2.70
N GLY A 91 10.08 -3.72 -3.58
CA GLY A 91 11.01 -2.59 -3.53
C GLY A 91 12.49 -2.97 -3.75
N GLY A 92 12.77 -4.14 -4.34
CA GLY A 92 14.13 -4.61 -4.60
C GLY A 92 14.74 -5.36 -3.40
N LYS A 93 13.93 -5.70 -2.39
CA LYS A 93 14.32 -6.49 -1.23
C LYS A 93 13.89 -7.96 -1.38
N ASP A 94 14.30 -8.85 -0.49
CA ASP A 94 13.87 -10.26 -0.49
C ASP A 94 12.33 -10.37 -0.42
N PRO A 95 11.65 -10.83 -1.49
CA PRO A 95 10.18 -10.84 -1.56
C PRO A 95 9.54 -11.83 -0.59
N THR A 96 10.31 -12.76 0.00
CA THR A 96 9.80 -13.66 1.03
C THR A 96 9.68 -12.99 2.41
N LYS A 97 10.28 -11.81 2.57
CA LYS A 97 10.37 -11.08 3.84
C LYS A 97 9.86 -9.64 3.78
N TYR A 98 9.94 -9.02 2.60
CA TYR A 98 9.61 -7.62 2.41
C TYR A 98 8.69 -7.43 1.22
N GLY A 99 7.61 -6.71 1.44
CA GLY A 99 6.77 -6.20 0.36
C GLY A 99 5.35 -5.97 0.80
N LEU A 100 4.58 -5.41 -0.12
CA LEU A 100 3.18 -5.05 0.07
C LEU A 100 2.37 -5.53 -1.13
N LEU A 101 1.07 -5.65 -0.93
CA LEU A 101 0.15 -5.67 -2.05
C LEU A 101 0.29 -4.35 -2.82
N GLY A 102 0.57 -4.46 -4.11
CA GLY A 102 0.52 -3.37 -5.07
C GLY A 102 -0.11 -3.87 -6.36
N TYR A 103 0.15 -3.18 -7.46
CA TYR A 103 -0.50 -3.42 -8.74
C TYR A 103 0.49 -3.34 -9.88
N VAL A 104 0.23 -4.11 -10.94
CA VAL A 104 0.90 -3.96 -12.23
C VAL A 104 -0.11 -3.47 -13.24
N TYR A 105 0.26 -2.41 -13.94
CA TYR A 105 -0.53 -1.71 -14.93
C TYR A 105 -0.08 -2.18 -16.31
N PHE A 106 -0.94 -2.98 -16.94
CA PHE A 106 -0.75 -3.44 -18.30
C PHE A 106 -1.40 -2.49 -19.31
N GLU A 107 -0.74 -2.30 -20.43
CA GLU A 107 -1.26 -1.56 -21.57
C GLU A 107 -0.70 -2.16 -22.88
N VAL A 108 -1.59 -2.42 -23.84
CA VAL A 108 -1.22 -2.58 -25.25
C VAL A 108 -1.62 -1.30 -25.97
N HIS A 109 -0.65 -0.60 -26.55
CA HIS A 109 -0.88 0.61 -27.33
C HIS A 109 -0.53 0.35 -28.79
N ASN A 110 -1.54 0.43 -29.66
CA ASN A 110 -1.39 0.22 -31.10
C ASN A 110 -1.14 1.55 -31.81
N LYS A 111 0.11 1.83 -32.17
CA LYS A 111 0.53 3.08 -32.83
C LYS A 111 0.43 3.01 -34.36
N GLN A 112 -0.06 1.89 -34.90
CA GLN A 112 -0.24 1.69 -36.33
C GLN A 112 -1.50 2.40 -36.84
N SER A 113 -1.58 2.55 -38.17
CA SER A 113 -2.78 3.04 -38.86
C SER A 113 -3.85 1.96 -39.10
N SER A 114 -3.60 0.72 -38.67
CA SER A 114 -4.50 -0.42 -38.79
C SER A 114 -4.72 -1.08 -37.45
N ASP A 115 -5.83 -1.81 -37.31
CA ASP A 115 -6.15 -2.55 -36.10
C ASP A 115 -5.10 -3.63 -35.80
N HIS A 116 -4.84 -3.85 -34.51
CA HIS A 116 -3.95 -4.88 -33.98
C HIS A 116 -4.77 -5.88 -33.17
N THR A 117 -4.63 -7.18 -33.46
CA THR A 117 -5.25 -8.22 -32.63
C THR A 117 -4.20 -8.76 -31.68
N VAL A 118 -4.49 -8.73 -30.38
CA VAL A 118 -3.58 -9.26 -29.37
C VAL A 118 -3.62 -10.79 -29.43
N GLU A 119 -2.45 -11.41 -29.53
CA GLU A 119 -2.29 -12.86 -29.46
C GLU A 119 -1.61 -13.20 -28.14
N SER A 120 -2.21 -14.09 -27.35
CA SER A 120 -1.74 -14.42 -26.00
C SER A 120 -0.27 -14.85 -25.97
N ALA A 121 0.16 -15.68 -26.91
CA ALA A 121 1.52 -16.19 -26.97
C ALA A 121 2.56 -15.08 -27.18
N SER A 122 2.30 -14.16 -28.11
CA SER A 122 3.17 -13.01 -28.38
C SER A 122 3.17 -12.03 -27.21
N CYS A 123 2.00 -11.75 -26.64
CA CYS A 123 1.86 -10.92 -25.43
C CYS A 123 2.71 -11.46 -24.27
N GLN A 124 2.59 -12.76 -23.98
CA GLN A 124 3.37 -13.42 -22.94
C GLN A 124 4.87 -13.39 -23.24
N GLU A 125 5.26 -13.69 -24.49
CA GLU A 125 6.66 -13.63 -24.91
C GLU A 125 7.24 -12.23 -24.63
N TYR A 126 6.57 -11.18 -25.07
CA TYR A 126 7.05 -9.79 -24.96
C TYR A 126 7.13 -9.32 -23.51
N LEU A 127 6.07 -9.52 -22.73
CA LEU A 127 6.05 -9.04 -21.34
C LEU A 127 7.00 -9.86 -20.45
N LYS A 128 7.07 -11.19 -20.61
CA LYS A 128 8.01 -12.02 -19.82
C LYS A 128 9.49 -11.76 -20.15
N LYS A 129 9.81 -11.11 -21.26
CA LYS A 129 11.18 -10.58 -21.48
C LYS A 129 11.57 -9.52 -20.45
N LEU A 130 10.63 -8.84 -19.79
CA LEU A 130 10.93 -7.85 -18.76
C LEU A 130 11.37 -8.50 -17.43
N SER A 131 11.04 -9.77 -17.20
CA SER A 131 11.41 -10.53 -16.01
C SER A 131 12.47 -11.62 -16.26
N GLU A 132 12.87 -11.83 -17.52
CA GLU A 132 13.83 -12.88 -17.89
C GLU A 132 15.25 -12.56 -17.39
N ALA A 133 15.92 -13.56 -16.80
CA ALA A 133 17.28 -13.42 -16.27
C ALA A 133 18.27 -12.89 -17.33
N GLY A 134 19.08 -11.91 -16.94
CA GLY A 134 20.06 -11.25 -17.80
C GLY A 134 19.50 -10.12 -18.69
N GLN A 135 18.21 -9.78 -18.57
CA GLN A 135 17.61 -8.61 -19.22
C GLN A 135 17.72 -7.36 -18.33
N ASP A 136 17.63 -6.18 -18.93
CA ASP A 136 17.85 -4.89 -18.25
C ASP A 136 16.88 -4.62 -17.07
N CYS A 137 15.68 -5.19 -17.12
CA CYS A 137 14.64 -4.96 -16.10
C CYS A 137 14.60 -6.05 -15.01
N HIS A 138 15.45 -7.07 -15.10
CA HIS A 138 15.52 -8.17 -14.15
C HIS A 138 16.51 -7.86 -13.01
N GLY A 139 16.16 -8.24 -11.79
CA GLY A 139 16.99 -8.09 -10.61
C GLY A 139 17.65 -9.42 -10.22
N ASP A 140 18.92 -9.57 -10.55
CA ASP A 140 19.69 -10.81 -10.31
C ASP A 140 19.78 -11.21 -8.82
N THR A 141 19.55 -10.28 -7.90
CA THR A 141 19.69 -10.53 -6.45
C THR A 141 18.48 -11.28 -5.89
N ASN A 142 17.27 -10.87 -6.27
CA ASN A 142 16.03 -11.43 -5.70
C ASN A 142 15.14 -12.15 -6.73
N GLY A 143 15.51 -12.13 -8.01
CA GLY A 143 14.65 -12.63 -9.09
C GLY A 143 13.40 -11.76 -9.31
N ASP A 144 13.46 -10.49 -8.90
CA ASP A 144 12.41 -9.50 -9.11
C ASP A 144 12.52 -8.84 -10.49
N THR A 145 11.49 -8.07 -10.85
CA THR A 145 11.48 -7.28 -12.08
C THR A 145 10.96 -5.88 -11.82
N LYS A 146 11.48 -4.92 -12.59
CA LYS A 146 10.93 -3.57 -12.68
C LYS A 146 9.73 -3.47 -13.62
N GLY A 147 9.38 -4.56 -14.31
CA GLY A 147 8.53 -4.51 -15.48
C GLY A 147 9.12 -3.55 -16.52
N GLY A 148 8.27 -2.86 -17.29
CA GLY A 148 8.72 -1.88 -18.26
C GLY A 148 7.87 -1.85 -19.52
N THR A 149 8.53 -1.53 -20.64
CA THR A 149 7.90 -1.45 -21.95
C THR A 149 8.66 -2.30 -22.97
N TRP A 150 7.94 -3.18 -23.64
CA TRP A 150 8.40 -3.85 -24.85
C TRP A 150 7.86 -3.14 -26.08
N GLN A 151 8.74 -2.81 -27.03
CA GLN A 151 8.38 -2.26 -28.33
C GLN A 151 8.44 -3.35 -29.38
N VAL A 152 7.38 -3.48 -30.17
CA VAL A 152 7.32 -4.32 -31.36
C VAL A 152 7.55 -3.44 -32.59
N GLY A 153 8.46 -3.88 -33.46
CA GLY A 153 8.77 -3.18 -34.69
C GLY A 153 9.46 -1.81 -34.48
N ASP A 154 9.23 -0.89 -35.41
CA ASP A 154 9.75 0.48 -35.38
C ASP A 154 8.80 1.39 -34.59
N ASP A 155 8.42 0.97 -33.38
CA ASP A 155 7.39 1.62 -32.56
C ASP A 155 5.96 1.38 -33.11
N ASP A 156 5.71 0.19 -33.69
CA ASP A 156 4.41 -0.15 -34.27
C ASP A 156 3.37 -0.45 -33.15
N VAL A 157 3.75 -1.26 -32.15
CA VAL A 157 2.91 -1.59 -30.98
C VAL A 157 3.79 -1.64 -29.74
N SER A 158 3.29 -1.14 -28.61
CA SER A 158 3.96 -1.29 -27.31
C SER A 158 3.13 -2.11 -26.31
N TYR A 159 3.84 -2.89 -25.51
CA TYR A 159 3.30 -3.63 -24.37
C TYR A 159 3.97 -3.10 -23.10
N HIS A 160 3.16 -2.54 -22.21
CA HIS A 160 3.60 -1.98 -20.95
C HIS A 160 3.19 -2.89 -19.80
N ALA A 161 4.02 -2.95 -18.76
CA ALA A 161 3.70 -3.57 -17.48
C ALA A 161 4.46 -2.83 -16.38
N LEU A 162 3.81 -1.89 -15.70
CA LEU A 162 4.46 -0.98 -14.75
C LEU A 162 3.88 -1.18 -13.34
N ALA A 163 4.76 -1.36 -12.34
CA ALA A 163 4.33 -1.53 -10.96
C ALA A 163 3.98 -0.19 -10.31
N GLU A 164 2.89 -0.19 -9.54
CA GLU A 164 2.40 0.94 -8.76
C GLU A 164 1.91 0.46 -7.39
N ASP A 165 2.01 1.32 -6.40
CA ASP A 165 1.53 1.12 -5.02
C ASP A 165 0.09 1.62 -4.80
N VAL A 166 -0.46 2.33 -5.78
CA VAL A 166 -1.82 2.90 -5.76
C VAL A 166 -2.69 2.20 -6.81
N PRO A 167 -3.96 1.90 -6.50
CA PRO A 167 -4.89 1.31 -7.47
C PRO A 167 -5.29 2.27 -8.60
N PRO A 168 -5.87 1.75 -9.69
CA PRO A 168 -6.22 2.58 -10.84
C PRO A 168 -7.38 3.52 -10.52
N THR A 169 -7.41 4.66 -11.21
CA THR A 169 -8.55 5.59 -11.20
C THR A 169 -9.75 4.99 -11.92
N GLN A 170 -9.48 4.27 -13.01
CA GLN A 170 -10.50 3.61 -13.81
C GLN A 170 -10.94 2.33 -13.13
N ASP A 171 -12.19 1.95 -13.39
CA ASP A 171 -12.74 0.67 -12.98
C ASP A 171 -12.16 -0.45 -13.89
N ALA A 172 -10.87 -0.74 -13.68
CA ALA A 172 -9.99 -1.56 -14.51
C ALA A 172 -9.16 -2.57 -13.70
N LEU A 173 -9.46 -2.72 -12.40
CA LEU A 173 -8.82 -3.73 -11.56
C LEU A 173 -9.36 -5.12 -11.93
N ASN A 174 -8.46 -6.01 -12.33
CA ASN A 174 -8.72 -7.38 -12.77
C ASN A 174 -9.69 -7.50 -13.96
N LYS A 175 -9.85 -6.43 -14.75
CA LYS A 175 -10.69 -6.43 -15.95
C LYS A 175 -10.16 -5.49 -17.03
N LEU A 176 -10.47 -5.84 -18.28
CA LEU A 176 -10.05 -5.05 -19.44
C LEU A 176 -10.74 -3.69 -19.48
N TRP A 177 -9.95 -2.68 -19.84
CA TRP A 177 -10.35 -1.32 -20.12
C TRP A 177 -9.95 -0.96 -21.55
N THR A 178 -10.93 -0.68 -22.40
CA THR A 178 -10.74 -0.42 -23.84
C THR A 178 -10.76 1.05 -24.21
N ASP A 179 -11.04 1.93 -23.24
CA ASP A 179 -11.30 3.35 -23.49
C ASP A 179 -10.04 4.22 -23.31
N GLY A 180 -8.85 3.61 -23.28
CA GLY A 180 -7.57 4.31 -23.22
C GLY A 180 -6.53 3.66 -22.32
N ALA A 181 -5.45 4.40 -22.09
CA ALA A 181 -4.52 4.17 -21.00
C ALA A 181 -5.22 4.26 -19.65
N ILE A 182 -4.76 3.49 -18.67
CA ILE A 182 -5.18 3.63 -17.27
C ILE A 182 -4.11 4.36 -16.47
N SER A 183 -4.52 4.99 -15.38
CA SER A 183 -3.65 5.78 -14.52
C SER A 183 -3.87 5.39 -13.07
N LYS A 184 -2.81 5.43 -12.27
CA LYS A 184 -2.98 5.37 -10.81
C LYS A 184 -3.73 6.60 -10.30
N GLN A 185 -4.39 6.44 -9.16
CA GLN A 185 -5.03 7.55 -8.49
C GLN A 185 -4.01 8.55 -7.93
N ASP A 186 -4.42 9.81 -7.84
CA ASP A 186 -3.68 10.83 -7.11
C ASP A 186 -3.98 10.72 -5.62
N VAL A 187 -2.94 10.57 -4.79
CA VAL A 187 -3.13 10.46 -3.34
C VAL A 187 -3.36 11.83 -2.72
N ASN A 188 -4.43 11.96 -1.94
CA ASN A 188 -4.79 13.18 -1.25
C ASN A 188 -4.41 13.13 0.23
N LYS A 189 -3.37 13.88 0.61
CA LYS A 189 -2.98 14.12 2.01
C LYS A 189 -3.50 15.48 2.53
N GLY A 190 -4.57 16.00 1.94
CA GLY A 190 -5.17 17.30 2.23
C GLY A 190 -6.63 17.16 2.67
N ALA A 191 -7.48 18.09 2.25
CA ALA A 191 -8.85 18.19 2.77
C ALA A 191 -9.89 17.26 2.13
N GLY A 192 -9.46 16.18 1.48
CA GLY A 192 -10.32 15.18 0.83
C GLY A 192 -10.08 13.76 1.36
N PRO A 193 -10.76 12.74 0.81
CA PRO A 193 -10.46 11.34 1.10
C PRO A 193 -9.09 10.96 0.53
N PRO A 194 -8.34 10.01 1.14
CA PRO A 194 -7.00 9.64 0.67
C PRO A 194 -6.95 9.19 -0.79
N LEU A 195 -8.00 8.53 -1.25
CA LEU A 195 -8.20 8.02 -2.60
C LEU A 195 -9.63 8.34 -3.09
N ASP A 196 -9.76 8.63 -4.38
CA ASP A 196 -11.03 8.92 -5.06
C ASP A 196 -10.92 8.48 -6.54
N PRO A 197 -11.68 7.47 -6.99
CA PRO A 197 -12.72 6.73 -6.25
C PRO A 197 -12.17 5.78 -5.18
N MET A 198 -12.98 5.54 -4.14
CA MET A 198 -12.64 4.61 -3.07
C MET A 198 -12.41 3.18 -3.61
N PRO A 199 -11.24 2.55 -3.41
CA PRO A 199 -10.90 1.29 -4.06
C PRO A 199 -11.39 0.07 -3.26
N LEU A 200 -12.70 -0.14 -3.23
CA LEU A 200 -13.37 -1.04 -2.27
C LEU A 200 -13.00 -2.53 -2.37
N ASP A 201 -12.54 -3.02 -3.52
CA ASP A 201 -12.20 -4.43 -3.72
C ASP A 201 -10.70 -4.74 -3.65
N THR A 202 -9.87 -3.72 -3.51
CA THR A 202 -8.40 -3.84 -3.63
C THR A 202 -7.70 -4.60 -2.51
N HIS A 203 -8.34 -4.76 -1.37
CA HIS A 203 -7.75 -5.47 -0.21
C HIS A 203 -8.51 -6.77 0.11
N SER A 204 -9.37 -7.23 -0.80
CA SER A 204 -10.24 -8.38 -0.57
C SER A 204 -9.48 -9.69 -0.31
N THR A 205 -8.26 -9.81 -0.83
CA THR A 205 -7.36 -10.96 -0.68
C THR A 205 -6.32 -10.76 0.43
N VAL A 206 -6.35 -9.64 1.16
CA VAL A 206 -5.38 -9.37 2.22
C VAL A 206 -5.77 -10.10 3.50
N LYS A 207 -4.88 -10.98 3.95
CA LYS A 207 -4.94 -11.60 5.26
C LYS A 207 -4.37 -10.65 6.32
N PRO A 208 -5.07 -10.46 7.46
CA PRO A 208 -4.61 -9.55 8.49
C PRO A 208 -3.38 -10.06 9.25
N VAL A 209 -2.73 -9.14 9.96
CA VAL A 209 -1.55 -9.35 10.80
C VAL A 209 -1.61 -8.38 12.00
N THR A 210 -1.04 -8.76 13.13
CA THR A 210 -1.01 -8.01 14.39
C THR A 210 -0.10 -6.76 14.37
N CYS A 211 -0.06 -5.99 13.27
CA CYS A 211 0.66 -4.72 13.24
C CYS A 211 -0.25 -3.51 13.48
N HIS A 212 0.39 -2.44 13.95
CA HIS A 212 -0.15 -1.12 14.16
C HIS A 212 0.60 -0.12 13.27
N SER A 213 -0.14 0.51 12.37
CA SER A 213 0.34 1.54 11.45
C SER A 213 0.54 2.86 12.21
N HIS A 214 1.77 3.06 12.71
CA HIS A 214 2.17 4.26 13.46
C HIS A 214 2.25 5.49 12.54
N ASN A 215 1.78 6.64 13.02
CA ASN A 215 1.64 7.88 12.24
C ASN A 215 1.10 7.64 10.82
N ASP A 216 0.04 6.84 10.71
CA ASP A 216 -0.47 6.33 9.43
C ASP A 216 -0.76 7.45 8.41
N TYR A 217 -1.16 8.62 8.90
CA TYR A 217 -1.45 9.78 8.08
C TYR A 217 -0.21 10.36 7.37
N ASP A 218 1.01 10.02 7.76
CA ASP A 218 2.22 10.45 7.04
C ASP A 218 2.60 9.48 5.92
N ARG A 219 2.00 8.27 5.89
CA ARG A 219 2.24 7.26 4.84
C ARG A 219 1.91 7.75 3.46
N ASP A 220 2.53 7.12 2.46
CA ASP A 220 2.36 7.47 1.04
C ASP A 220 0.91 7.42 0.61
N VAL A 221 0.18 6.38 1.06
CA VAL A 221 -1.27 6.25 0.93
C VAL A 221 -1.88 5.99 2.31
N PRO A 222 -2.32 7.04 3.03
CA PRO A 222 -2.92 6.89 4.35
C PRO A 222 -4.07 5.88 4.35
N LEU A 223 -4.19 5.11 5.42
CA LEU A 223 -5.07 3.95 5.60
C LEU A 223 -4.78 2.79 4.63
N PHE A 224 -4.74 3.04 3.32
CA PHE A 224 -4.66 1.98 2.31
C PHE A 224 -3.33 1.23 2.35
N GLN A 225 -2.21 1.88 2.65
CA GLN A 225 -0.94 1.18 2.79
C GLN A 225 -0.92 0.25 4.02
N ALA A 226 -1.57 0.64 5.12
CA ALA A 226 -1.74 -0.22 6.29
C ALA A 226 -2.62 -1.43 5.99
N LEU A 227 -3.73 -1.20 5.28
CA LEU A 227 -4.63 -2.27 4.86
C LEU A 227 -3.96 -3.21 3.85
N ALA A 228 -3.16 -2.70 2.90
CA ALA A 228 -2.37 -3.50 1.97
C ALA A 228 -1.33 -4.40 2.67
N ALA A 229 -0.80 -3.95 3.81
CA ALA A 229 0.10 -4.72 4.68
C ALA A 229 -0.64 -5.79 5.51
N GLY A 230 -1.94 -5.61 5.71
CA GLY A 230 -2.78 -6.40 6.60
C GLY A 230 -2.82 -5.89 8.04
N CYS A 231 -2.33 -4.67 8.33
CA CYS A 231 -2.35 -4.16 9.70
C CYS A 231 -3.79 -3.99 10.20
N VAL A 232 -4.07 -4.58 11.37
CA VAL A 232 -5.37 -4.49 12.03
C VAL A 232 -5.53 -3.25 12.90
N SER A 233 -4.58 -2.32 12.82
CA SER A 233 -4.66 -1.06 13.54
C SER A 233 -3.89 0.05 12.84
N ALA A 234 -4.38 1.28 12.98
CA ALA A 234 -3.70 2.49 12.55
C ALA A 234 -3.88 3.62 13.56
N GLU A 235 -2.98 4.59 13.51
CA GLU A 235 -3.00 5.78 14.36
C GLU A 235 -3.34 7.05 13.57
N ALA A 236 -4.13 7.92 14.20
CA ALA A 236 -4.44 9.26 13.73
C ALA A 236 -4.20 10.29 14.85
N ASP A 237 -3.27 11.22 14.60
CA ASP A 237 -2.93 12.29 15.54
C ASP A 237 -3.86 13.47 15.32
N VAL A 238 -4.65 13.84 16.33
CA VAL A 238 -5.73 14.83 16.18
C VAL A 238 -5.48 16.11 16.97
N TRP A 239 -5.90 17.21 16.34
CA TRP A 239 -5.94 18.55 16.91
C TRP A 239 -7.33 19.15 16.73
N LEU A 240 -7.85 19.80 17.76
CA LEU A 240 -9.09 20.56 17.65
C LEU A 240 -8.92 21.74 16.67
N SER A 241 -9.80 21.84 15.68
CA SER A 241 -9.78 22.85 14.62
C SER A 241 -11.19 23.40 14.39
N GLY A 242 -11.59 24.35 15.24
CA GLY A 242 -12.98 24.82 15.29
C GLY A 242 -13.85 23.79 15.99
N ASP A 243 -14.84 23.24 15.26
CA ASP A 243 -15.76 22.20 15.76
C ASP A 243 -15.44 20.80 15.18
N ASP A 244 -14.28 20.64 14.52
CA ASP A 244 -13.80 19.38 13.92
C ASP A 244 -12.38 19.06 14.43
N VAL A 245 -11.85 17.88 14.10
CA VAL A 245 -10.47 17.46 14.37
C VAL A 245 -9.67 17.26 13.10
N ASP A 246 -8.61 18.04 12.95
CA ASP A 246 -7.65 17.93 11.86
C ASP A 246 -6.45 17.06 12.27
N ILE A 247 -5.86 16.38 11.29
CA ILE A 247 -4.79 15.41 11.52
C ILE A 247 -3.38 16.02 11.35
N GLY A 248 -2.46 15.64 12.25
CA GLY A 248 -1.02 15.82 12.08
C GLY A 248 -0.21 15.65 13.37
N HIS A 249 1.08 15.31 13.28
CA HIS A 249 1.92 15.09 14.47
C HIS A 249 2.25 16.37 15.25
N ILE A 250 2.84 17.35 14.57
CA ILE A 250 3.33 18.62 15.15
C ILE A 250 2.38 19.77 14.85
N SER A 251 1.81 19.79 13.66
CA SER A 251 0.87 20.81 13.22
C SER A 251 -0.13 20.19 12.25
N PRO A 252 -1.44 20.37 12.48
CA PRO A 252 -2.44 19.78 11.63
C PRO A 252 -2.52 20.49 10.27
N THR A 253 -2.81 19.73 9.21
CA THR A 253 -3.16 20.33 7.92
C THR A 253 -4.63 20.69 7.92
N LYS A 254 -4.96 21.97 7.84
CA LYS A 254 -6.36 22.42 7.94
C LYS A 254 -7.27 21.74 6.91
N GLY A 255 -8.35 21.14 7.39
CA GLY A 255 -9.35 20.45 6.59
C GLY A 255 -9.05 18.99 6.28
N ARG A 256 -7.84 18.51 6.60
CA ARG A 256 -7.45 17.10 6.60
C ARG A 256 -7.99 16.44 7.87
N SER A 257 -9.31 16.26 7.93
CA SER A 257 -9.99 15.84 9.15
C SER A 257 -10.00 14.32 9.36
N LEU A 258 -10.16 13.90 10.63
CA LEU A 258 -10.34 12.50 11.03
C LEU A 258 -11.46 11.83 10.23
N GLY A 259 -12.57 12.56 10.05
CA GLY A 259 -13.72 12.11 9.27
C GLY A 259 -13.32 11.67 7.87
N LYS A 260 -12.69 12.57 7.11
CA LYS A 260 -12.38 12.33 5.70
C LYS A 260 -11.26 11.32 5.45
N GLN A 261 -10.28 11.28 6.34
CA GLN A 261 -9.08 10.47 6.14
C GLN A 261 -9.26 9.04 6.66
N TYR A 262 -10.12 8.82 7.66
CA TYR A 262 -10.29 7.52 8.31
C TYR A 262 -11.74 7.07 8.39
N VAL A 263 -12.65 7.89 8.94
CA VAL A 263 -14.03 7.45 9.21
C VAL A 263 -14.79 7.15 7.91
N ASP A 264 -14.81 8.09 6.97
CA ASP A 264 -15.54 7.93 5.70
C ASP A 264 -15.01 6.75 4.87
N PRO A 265 -13.67 6.56 4.70
CA PRO A 265 -13.13 5.37 4.06
C PRO A 265 -13.50 4.05 4.78
N LEU A 266 -13.44 4.00 6.11
CA LEU A 266 -13.80 2.80 6.87
C LEU A 266 -15.28 2.47 6.71
N VAL A 267 -16.17 3.47 6.78
CA VAL A 267 -17.61 3.28 6.51
C VAL A 267 -17.83 2.76 5.10
N ALA A 268 -17.16 3.33 4.08
CA ALA A 268 -17.32 2.89 2.71
C ALA A 268 -16.89 1.43 2.50
N ILE A 269 -15.76 1.02 3.09
CA ILE A 269 -15.29 -0.37 3.05
C ILE A 269 -16.27 -1.31 3.75
N LEU A 270 -16.75 -0.95 4.96
CA LEU A 270 -17.66 -1.79 5.72
C LEU A 270 -19.05 -1.90 5.05
N ASP A 271 -19.59 -0.80 4.55
CA ASP A 271 -20.84 -0.81 3.78
C ASP A 271 -20.70 -1.69 2.53
N HIS A 272 -19.57 -1.60 1.80
CA HIS A 272 -19.31 -2.47 0.66
C HIS A 272 -19.22 -3.95 1.05
N ASN A 273 -18.53 -4.25 2.15
CA ASN A 273 -18.35 -5.62 2.62
C ASN A 273 -19.64 -6.25 3.15
N ASN A 274 -20.63 -5.44 3.55
CA ASN A 274 -21.88 -5.87 4.16
C ASN A 274 -23.13 -5.52 3.32
N ASP A 275 -22.97 -5.24 2.02
CA ASP A 275 -24.06 -4.87 1.11
C ASP A 275 -24.94 -3.70 1.64
N GLY A 276 -24.33 -2.80 2.41
CA GLY A 276 -24.96 -1.64 3.06
C GLY A 276 -25.86 -1.97 4.25
N GLY A 277 -25.87 -3.22 4.75
CA GLY A 277 -26.67 -3.67 5.88
C GLY A 277 -25.88 -3.95 7.16
N ASP A 278 -26.57 -4.45 8.19
CA ASP A 278 -26.04 -4.73 9.55
C ASP A 278 -25.20 -6.03 9.61
N GLY A 279 -24.42 -6.31 8.57
CA GLY A 279 -23.57 -7.49 8.50
C GLY A 279 -22.39 -7.42 9.47
N ASN A 280 -21.71 -8.55 9.64
CA ASN A 280 -20.59 -8.66 10.59
C ASN A 280 -19.21 -8.70 9.93
N VAL A 281 -19.12 -8.51 8.60
CA VAL A 281 -17.84 -8.57 7.88
C VAL A 281 -17.03 -7.31 8.15
N GLY A 282 -15.86 -7.48 8.76
CA GLY A 282 -14.89 -6.42 9.02
C GLY A 282 -14.17 -5.92 7.76
N ILE A 283 -13.04 -5.26 7.97
CA ILE A 283 -12.25 -4.66 6.88
C ILE A 283 -11.63 -5.74 5.98
N PHE A 284 -11.15 -6.83 6.57
CA PHE A 284 -10.46 -7.91 5.85
C PHE A 284 -11.43 -9.06 5.54
N LYS A 285 -11.77 -9.28 4.27
CA LYS A 285 -12.68 -10.36 3.86
C LYS A 285 -12.11 -11.76 4.12
N GLU A 286 -10.77 -11.91 4.11
CA GLU A 286 -10.10 -13.18 4.44
C GLU A 286 -10.25 -13.57 5.91
N ASN A 287 -10.54 -12.62 6.81
CA ASN A 287 -10.89 -12.87 8.20
C ASN A 287 -12.03 -11.92 8.63
N PRO A 288 -13.30 -12.24 8.29
CA PRO A 288 -14.44 -11.34 8.45
C PRO A 288 -14.70 -10.88 9.89
N GLU A 289 -14.25 -11.63 10.89
CA GLU A 289 -14.49 -11.31 12.30
C GLU A 289 -13.39 -10.41 12.90
N GLN A 290 -12.29 -10.17 12.15
CA GLN A 290 -11.18 -9.35 12.63
C GLN A 290 -11.60 -7.87 12.75
N SER A 291 -11.74 -7.39 13.99
CA SER A 291 -11.88 -5.96 14.28
C SER A 291 -10.64 -5.18 13.86
N PHE A 292 -10.85 -3.98 13.33
CA PHE A 292 -9.81 -2.98 13.11
C PHE A 292 -9.80 -1.96 14.25
N THR A 293 -8.62 -1.56 14.72
CA THR A 293 -8.49 -0.57 15.80
C THR A 293 -7.93 0.74 15.28
N LEU A 294 -8.71 1.82 15.41
CA LEU A 294 -8.25 3.18 15.16
C LEU A 294 -7.80 3.80 16.49
N LEU A 295 -6.49 3.96 16.66
CA LEU A 295 -5.91 4.72 17.75
C LEU A 295 -5.98 6.21 17.39
N VAL A 296 -6.62 7.02 18.23
CA VAL A 296 -6.74 8.46 18.05
C VAL A 296 -5.88 9.13 19.12
N ASP A 297 -4.75 9.71 18.71
CA ASP A 297 -3.81 10.34 19.63
C ASP A 297 -4.11 11.84 19.78
N PHE A 298 -4.45 12.26 21.00
CA PHE A 298 -4.87 13.63 21.28
C PHE A 298 -3.63 14.49 21.56
N LYS A 299 -3.30 15.39 20.62
CA LYS A 299 -2.10 16.23 20.75
C LYS A 299 -2.24 17.42 21.68
N THR A 300 -3.46 17.76 22.08
CA THR A 300 -3.73 18.81 23.08
C THR A 300 -4.77 18.37 24.09
N SER A 301 -4.71 18.97 25.28
CA SER A 301 -5.68 18.76 26.36
C SER A 301 -6.90 19.70 26.24
N ASP A 302 -7.23 20.16 25.04
CA ASP A 302 -8.40 21.02 24.84
C ASP A 302 -9.68 20.21 25.09
N ASP A 303 -10.52 20.67 26.03
CA ASP A 303 -11.71 19.94 26.50
C ASP A 303 -12.67 19.55 25.37
N GLY A 304 -12.74 20.38 24.30
CA GLY A 304 -13.59 20.15 23.14
C GLY A 304 -13.08 19.11 22.14
N THR A 305 -11.83 18.64 22.27
CA THR A 305 -11.26 17.67 21.33
C THR A 305 -12.01 16.35 21.38
N LEU A 306 -12.38 15.87 22.57
CA LEU A 306 -13.15 14.62 22.70
C LEU A 306 -14.53 14.75 22.06
N ASP A 307 -15.19 15.90 22.23
CA ASP A 307 -16.51 16.15 21.65
C ASP A 307 -16.44 16.14 20.11
N ALA A 308 -15.41 16.77 19.54
CA ALA A 308 -15.18 16.79 18.09
C ALA A 308 -14.80 15.40 17.54
N VAL A 309 -13.99 14.61 18.25
CA VAL A 309 -13.71 13.20 17.88
C VAL A 309 -14.99 12.38 17.91
N VAL A 310 -15.77 12.45 18.98
CA VAL A 310 -17.03 11.70 19.13
C VAL A 310 -18.02 12.06 18.02
N ALA A 311 -18.10 13.35 17.65
CA ALA A 311 -18.91 13.82 16.53
C ALA A 311 -18.42 13.28 15.19
N ALA A 312 -17.10 13.26 14.95
CA ALA A 312 -16.51 12.70 13.73
C ALA A 312 -16.77 11.19 13.59
N LEU A 313 -16.96 10.46 14.69
CA LEU A 313 -17.24 9.02 14.71
C LEU A 313 -18.72 8.66 14.47
N GLU A 314 -19.62 9.66 14.40
CA GLU A 314 -21.06 9.42 14.24
C GLU A 314 -21.42 8.52 13.05
N PRO A 315 -20.81 8.63 11.86
CA PRO A 315 -21.12 7.75 10.74
C PRO A 315 -20.90 6.26 11.02
N LEU A 316 -19.87 5.90 11.80
CA LEU A 316 -19.62 4.51 12.20
C LEU A 316 -20.63 4.06 13.27
N ARG A 317 -21.01 4.98 14.16
CA ARG A 317 -21.96 4.74 15.26
C ARG A 317 -23.38 4.49 14.73
N GLU A 318 -23.87 5.34 13.83
CA GLU A 318 -25.20 5.20 13.22
C GLU A 318 -25.36 3.86 12.48
N LYS A 319 -24.24 3.32 11.96
CA LYS A 319 -24.15 2.03 11.27
C LYS A 319 -23.83 0.85 12.19
N ASN A 320 -23.71 1.07 13.50
CA ASN A 320 -23.41 0.04 14.49
C ASN A 320 -22.08 -0.71 14.25
N TYR A 321 -21.10 -0.03 13.65
CA TYR A 321 -19.76 -0.58 13.41
C TYR A 321 -18.79 -0.37 14.58
N LEU A 322 -19.14 0.47 15.56
CA LEU A 322 -18.28 0.75 16.72
C LEU A 322 -18.45 -0.26 17.84
N SER A 323 -17.32 -0.74 18.35
CA SER A 323 -17.26 -1.51 19.60
C SER A 323 -17.70 -0.62 20.75
N HIS A 324 -18.42 -1.17 21.71
CA HIS A 324 -19.08 -0.38 22.75
C HIS A 324 -19.30 -1.19 24.03
N VAL A 325 -19.83 -0.55 25.06
CA VAL A 325 -20.22 -1.23 26.29
C VAL A 325 -21.74 -1.36 26.36
N GLU A 326 -22.22 -2.59 26.45
CA GLU A 326 -23.64 -2.90 26.64
C GLU A 326 -23.79 -3.85 27.83
N ASN A 327 -24.71 -3.54 28.76
CA ASN A 327 -24.97 -4.38 29.94
C ASN A 327 -23.72 -4.74 30.76
N ASP A 328 -22.81 -3.78 30.97
CA ASP A 328 -21.51 -3.96 31.65
C ASP A 328 -20.59 -5.00 30.98
N GLN A 329 -20.73 -5.19 29.66
CA GLN A 329 -19.88 -6.05 28.85
C GLN A 329 -19.31 -5.29 27.66
N PHE A 330 -18.07 -5.57 27.31
CA PHE A 330 -17.48 -5.14 26.05
C PHE A 330 -18.11 -5.93 24.89
N VAL A 331 -18.65 -5.21 23.92
CA VAL A 331 -19.19 -5.76 22.68
C VAL A 331 -18.26 -5.35 21.55
N GLU A 332 -17.44 -6.29 21.08
CA GLU A 332 -16.56 -6.08 19.93
C GLU A 332 -17.39 -5.97 18.65
N ARG A 333 -17.05 -4.98 17.82
CA ARG A 333 -17.59 -4.73 16.48
C ARG A 333 -16.43 -4.55 15.50
N GLN A 334 -16.74 -4.19 14.26
CA GLN A 334 -15.78 -4.09 13.17
C GLN A 334 -14.69 -3.05 13.44
N ILE A 335 -15.03 -1.96 14.16
CA ILE A 335 -14.10 -0.90 14.53
C ILE A 335 -14.05 -0.77 16.06
N THR A 336 -12.85 -0.73 16.61
CA THR A 336 -12.60 -0.32 18.01
C THR A 336 -11.87 1.01 18.01
N ILE A 337 -12.38 2.01 18.74
CA ILE A 337 -11.73 3.31 18.89
C ILE A 337 -10.96 3.35 20.19
N VAL A 338 -9.70 3.74 20.13
CA VAL A 338 -8.82 3.88 21.30
C VAL A 338 -8.26 5.29 21.35
N ALA A 339 -8.60 6.05 22.38
CA ALA A 339 -8.07 7.39 22.62
C ALA A 339 -6.76 7.32 23.42
N SER A 340 -5.73 8.03 22.95
CA SER A 340 -4.41 8.12 23.58
C SER A 340 -3.98 9.58 23.76
N GLY A 341 -2.75 9.78 24.24
CA GLY A 341 -2.15 11.10 24.45
C GLY A 341 -2.85 11.92 25.52
N SER A 342 -3.26 13.14 25.17
CA SER A 342 -3.91 14.07 26.08
C SER A 342 -5.41 13.80 26.30
N ALA A 343 -5.92 12.64 25.87
CA ALA A 343 -7.33 12.28 25.99
C ALA A 343 -7.78 12.28 27.47
N PRO A 344 -8.97 12.82 27.79
CA PRO A 344 -9.43 12.94 29.17
C PRO A 344 -9.98 11.61 29.71
N PHE A 345 -9.12 10.83 30.38
CA PHE A 345 -9.50 9.51 30.95
C PHE A 345 -10.78 9.55 31.79
N ASP A 346 -10.94 10.55 32.67
CA ASP A 346 -12.13 10.66 33.55
C ASP A 346 -13.45 10.72 32.76
N ARG A 347 -13.45 11.42 31.62
CA ARG A 347 -14.63 11.52 30.75
C ARG A 347 -14.89 10.20 30.03
N ILE A 348 -13.85 9.56 29.50
CA ILE A 348 -13.94 8.25 28.83
C ILE A 348 -14.43 7.18 29.82
N ASN A 349 -13.87 7.16 31.03
CA ASN A 349 -14.24 6.22 32.09
C ASN A 349 -15.72 6.39 32.49
N SER A 350 -16.15 7.63 32.77
CA SER A 350 -17.53 7.95 33.17
C SER A 350 -18.55 7.89 32.04
N GLY A 351 -18.10 7.93 30.78
CA GLY A 351 -18.95 8.03 29.57
C GLY A 351 -19.47 9.44 29.30
N ASP A 352 -18.92 10.47 29.94
CA ASP A 352 -19.38 11.86 29.77
C ASP A 352 -19.05 12.42 28.38
N GLY A 353 -20.09 12.54 27.55
CA GLY A 353 -19.97 12.94 26.15
C GLY A 353 -19.50 11.82 25.22
N VAL A 354 -19.51 10.56 25.67
CA VAL A 354 -19.18 9.38 24.85
C VAL A 354 -20.42 8.47 24.76
N PRO A 355 -21.26 8.63 23.72
CA PRO A 355 -22.43 7.78 23.52
C PRO A 355 -22.04 6.29 23.53
N ASN A 356 -22.87 5.44 24.13
CA ASN A 356 -22.68 3.98 24.22
C ASN A 356 -21.34 3.53 24.85
N ARG A 357 -20.52 4.45 25.40
CA ARG A 357 -19.14 4.19 25.83
C ARG A 357 -18.33 3.49 24.72
N ASP A 358 -18.40 4.04 23.51
CA ASP A 358 -17.78 3.48 22.29
C ASP A 358 -16.38 4.04 21.95
N VAL A 359 -15.76 4.73 22.91
CA VAL A 359 -14.35 5.14 22.88
C VAL A 359 -13.68 4.56 24.12
N PHE A 360 -12.58 3.83 23.90
CA PHE A 360 -11.78 3.20 24.96
C PHE A 360 -10.47 3.95 25.15
N TYR A 361 -9.83 3.81 26.29
CA TYR A 361 -8.56 4.45 26.60
C TYR A 361 -7.35 3.57 26.27
N ASP A 362 -6.24 4.22 25.95
CA ASP A 362 -4.90 3.64 25.89
C ASP A 362 -4.23 3.78 27.27
N ALA A 363 -4.25 2.72 28.07
CA ALA A 363 -3.64 2.72 29.40
C ALA A 363 -2.10 2.75 29.31
N HIS A 364 -1.44 3.07 30.44
CA HIS A 364 0.01 2.98 30.54
C HIS A 364 0.42 1.58 30.99
N VAL A 365 1.10 0.82 30.12
CA VAL A 365 1.49 -0.57 30.44
C VAL A 365 2.50 -0.64 31.59
N ASP A 366 3.33 0.38 31.75
CA ASP A 366 4.30 0.57 32.84
C ASP A 366 3.72 1.30 34.07
N GLY A 367 2.42 1.59 34.05
CA GLY A 367 1.70 2.37 35.07
C GLY A 367 0.26 1.91 35.30
N LEU A 368 -0.04 0.62 35.16
CA LEU A 368 -1.42 0.09 35.24
C LEU A 368 -2.13 0.35 36.58
N GLY A 369 -1.37 0.67 37.64
CA GLY A 369 -1.92 1.03 38.96
C GLY A 369 -2.19 2.52 39.16
N ASP A 370 -1.89 3.38 38.18
CA ASP A 370 -2.04 4.84 38.31
C ASP A 370 -3.50 5.29 38.22
N GLN A 371 -4.36 4.47 37.60
CA GLN A 371 -5.78 4.70 37.41
C GLN A 371 -6.54 3.38 37.55
N ASP A 372 -7.87 3.45 37.69
CA ASP A 372 -8.75 2.27 37.72
C ASP A 372 -9.03 1.75 36.29
N TYR A 373 -7.99 1.32 35.59
CA TYR A 373 -8.12 0.74 34.25
C TYR A 373 -8.85 -0.61 34.29
N THR A 374 -9.75 -0.81 33.32
CA THR A 374 -10.54 -2.04 33.15
C THR A 374 -10.77 -2.31 31.66
N ALA A 375 -11.11 -3.55 31.30
CA ALA A 375 -11.56 -3.88 29.94
C ALA A 375 -12.85 -3.16 29.48
N LEU A 376 -13.52 -2.38 30.35
CA LEU A 376 -14.71 -1.59 30.01
C LEU A 376 -14.40 -0.11 29.80
N ASN A 377 -13.21 0.37 30.12
CA ASN A 377 -12.81 1.77 29.91
C ASN A 377 -11.52 1.91 29.09
N SER A 378 -10.72 0.85 29.01
CA SER A 378 -9.48 0.77 28.25
C SER A 378 -9.49 -0.44 27.34
N TYR A 379 -8.71 -0.37 26.27
CA TYR A 379 -8.54 -1.49 25.32
C TYR A 379 -7.06 -1.81 25.07
N TYR A 380 -6.23 -0.77 24.96
CA TYR A 380 -4.78 -0.93 24.91
C TYR A 380 -4.12 -0.61 26.24
N ALA A 381 -2.94 -1.17 26.42
CA ALA A 381 -1.92 -0.73 27.36
C ALA A 381 -0.62 -0.52 26.58
N SER A 382 -0.12 0.72 26.58
CA SER A 382 1.01 1.12 25.74
C SER A 382 2.07 1.87 26.51
N ALA A 383 3.32 1.81 26.03
CA ALA A 383 4.39 2.69 26.47
C ALA A 383 5.49 2.81 25.41
N ASN A 384 6.36 3.81 25.60
CA ASN A 384 7.66 3.86 24.93
C ASN A 384 8.46 2.63 25.35
N PHE A 385 8.97 1.87 24.39
CA PHE A 385 9.70 0.63 24.67
C PHE A 385 10.91 0.86 25.57
N GLY A 386 11.79 1.80 25.21
CA GLY A 386 13.03 2.05 25.95
C GLY A 386 12.81 2.53 27.38
N ASP A 387 11.82 3.40 27.58
CA ASP A 387 11.48 3.93 28.90
C ASP A 387 10.85 2.85 29.81
N ALA A 388 10.01 1.99 29.24
CA ALA A 388 9.25 0.99 30.00
C ALA A 388 10.04 -0.28 30.33
N THR A 389 11.04 -0.67 29.53
CA THR A 389 11.62 -2.02 29.63
C THR A 389 13.03 -2.07 30.22
N GLY A 390 13.84 -1.01 30.05
CA GLY A 390 15.24 -0.98 30.50
C GLY A 390 16.14 -2.05 29.86
N ASP A 391 17.24 -2.41 30.56
CA ASP A 391 18.26 -3.33 30.04
C ASP A 391 17.78 -4.80 29.94
N ASP A 392 16.94 -5.26 30.88
CA ASP A 392 16.37 -6.62 30.90
C ASP A 392 14.97 -6.61 30.28
N TRP A 393 14.92 -6.16 29.02
CA TRP A 393 13.65 -5.83 28.38
C TRP A 393 12.71 -7.03 28.23
N GLU A 394 13.24 -8.23 28.00
CA GLU A 394 12.42 -9.44 27.83
C GLU A 394 11.61 -9.75 29.11
N ALA A 395 12.26 -9.69 30.28
CA ALA A 395 11.59 -9.91 31.56
C ALA A 395 10.56 -8.82 31.87
N SER A 396 10.90 -7.56 31.58
CA SER A 396 9.98 -6.42 31.74
C SER A 396 8.74 -6.56 30.86
N VAL A 397 8.92 -6.87 29.58
CA VAL A 397 7.82 -7.09 28.62
C VAL A 397 6.96 -8.26 29.07
N GLN A 398 7.54 -9.40 29.46
CA GLN A 398 6.77 -10.56 29.90
C GLN A 398 5.88 -10.24 31.10
N GLN A 399 6.39 -9.48 32.07
CA GLN A 399 5.63 -9.06 33.25
C GLN A 399 4.51 -8.08 32.87
N GLN A 400 4.84 -7.06 32.08
CA GLN A 400 3.89 -6.05 31.61
C GLN A 400 2.74 -6.65 30.78
N VAL A 401 3.06 -7.60 29.89
CA VAL A 401 2.06 -8.38 29.14
C VAL A 401 1.15 -9.14 30.09
N THR A 402 1.73 -9.84 31.07
CA THR A 402 0.93 -10.59 32.06
C THR A 402 -0.01 -9.67 32.83
N ASP A 403 0.50 -8.55 33.35
CA ASP A 403 -0.27 -7.61 34.16
C ASP A 403 -1.40 -6.93 33.36
N ALA A 404 -1.15 -6.57 32.10
CA ALA A 404 -2.16 -5.99 31.22
C ALA A 404 -3.23 -7.02 30.83
N HIS A 405 -2.82 -8.24 30.48
CA HIS A 405 -3.73 -9.33 30.12
C HIS A 405 -4.62 -9.73 31.30
N ASP A 406 -4.12 -9.70 32.54
CA ASP A 406 -4.88 -9.99 33.77
C ASP A 406 -6.07 -9.05 33.99
N ILE A 407 -6.01 -7.82 33.46
CA ILE A 407 -7.13 -6.85 33.47
C ILE A 407 -7.82 -6.69 32.11
N GLY A 408 -7.46 -7.55 31.14
CA GLY A 408 -8.11 -7.67 29.83
C GLY A 408 -7.69 -6.65 28.78
N LEU A 409 -6.50 -6.04 28.91
CA LEU A 409 -5.97 -5.06 27.96
C LEU A 409 -4.97 -5.69 27.00
N LYS A 410 -4.91 -5.18 25.76
CA LYS A 410 -3.96 -5.63 24.73
C LYS A 410 -2.70 -4.75 24.76
N VAL A 411 -1.51 -5.34 24.70
CA VAL A 411 -0.24 -4.62 24.84
C VAL A 411 0.33 -4.19 23.49
N ARG A 412 0.87 -2.98 23.45
CA ARG A 412 1.74 -2.50 22.36
C ARG A 412 2.87 -1.63 22.90
N TYR A 413 3.94 -1.52 22.13
CA TYR A 413 5.04 -0.60 22.43
C TYR A 413 5.36 0.25 21.21
N TYR A 414 5.55 1.55 21.40
CA TYR A 414 6.05 2.46 20.37
C TYR A 414 7.54 2.76 20.59
N GLU A 415 8.20 3.38 19.61
CA GLU A 415 9.65 3.66 19.64
C GLU A 415 10.48 2.37 19.85
N LEU A 416 10.12 1.32 19.10
CA LEU A 416 10.87 0.06 19.10
C LEU A 416 12.30 0.30 18.59
N PRO A 417 13.31 -0.41 19.13
CA PRO A 417 14.71 -0.22 18.73
C PRO A 417 14.97 -0.58 17.26
N ASN A 418 14.21 -1.52 16.71
CA ASN A 418 14.12 -1.91 15.30
C ASN A 418 13.06 -3.00 15.16
N GLU A 419 12.76 -3.38 13.92
CA GLU A 419 11.76 -4.40 13.63
C GLU A 419 12.25 -5.83 13.91
N ASP A 420 13.56 -6.10 14.02
CA ASP A 420 14.10 -7.48 14.17
C ASP A 420 13.77 -8.14 15.52
N ILE A 421 13.17 -7.39 16.46
CA ILE A 421 12.64 -7.93 17.71
C ILE A 421 11.15 -8.29 17.63
N TRP A 422 10.46 -8.03 16.51
CA TRP A 422 9.02 -8.23 16.39
C TRP A 422 8.57 -9.65 16.71
N GLU A 423 9.24 -10.66 16.17
CA GLU A 423 8.92 -12.06 16.44
C GLU A 423 9.13 -12.40 17.93
N GLN A 424 10.14 -11.84 18.58
CA GLN A 424 10.37 -12.02 20.02
C GLN A 424 9.28 -11.34 20.85
N LEU A 425 8.85 -10.13 20.47
CA LEU A 425 7.72 -9.45 21.13
C LEU A 425 6.43 -10.26 21.00
N MET A 426 6.16 -10.83 19.82
CA MET A 426 5.01 -11.71 19.62
C MET A 426 5.10 -12.97 20.50
N ASP A 427 6.27 -13.59 20.60
CA ASP A 427 6.49 -14.76 21.45
C ASP A 427 6.29 -14.44 22.94
N LEU A 428 6.58 -13.21 23.36
CA LEU A 428 6.32 -12.71 24.72
C LEU A 428 4.85 -12.30 24.96
N GLY A 429 4.01 -12.32 23.92
CA GLY A 429 2.58 -12.05 24.00
C GLY A 429 2.17 -10.60 23.73
N VAL A 430 3.04 -9.79 23.13
CA VAL A 430 2.67 -8.43 22.67
C VAL A 430 1.62 -8.52 21.56
N ASP A 431 0.49 -7.82 21.74
CA ASP A 431 -0.68 -7.95 20.87
C ASP A 431 -0.59 -7.13 19.59
N ARG A 432 0.11 -5.99 19.60
CA ARG A 432 0.27 -5.13 18.41
C ARG A 432 1.71 -4.65 18.26
N LEU A 433 2.27 -4.92 17.08
CA LEU A 433 3.61 -4.49 16.71
C LEU A 433 3.56 -3.12 16.04
N ASN A 434 4.22 -2.13 16.63
CA ASN A 434 4.35 -0.82 16.04
C ASN A 434 5.21 -0.89 14.78
N ALA A 435 4.64 -0.47 13.65
CA ALA A 435 5.28 -0.62 12.35
C ALA A 435 5.41 0.72 11.61
N ASP A 436 6.65 1.10 11.33
CA ASP A 436 7.02 2.32 10.60
C ASP A 436 7.27 2.02 9.11
N ASP A 437 7.92 0.89 8.78
CA ASP A 437 7.99 0.35 7.41
C ASP A 437 7.06 -0.87 7.27
N MET A 438 5.95 -0.66 6.55
CA MET A 438 4.93 -1.69 6.33
C MET A 438 5.44 -2.91 5.55
N SER A 439 6.48 -2.75 4.74
CA SER A 439 7.01 -3.86 3.93
C SER A 439 7.53 -5.00 4.82
N ASN A 440 8.01 -4.68 6.03
CA ASN A 440 8.48 -5.66 7.01
C ASN A 440 7.37 -6.60 7.50
N THR A 441 6.10 -6.21 7.38
CA THR A 441 4.98 -7.04 7.86
C THR A 441 4.83 -8.35 7.10
N ALA A 442 5.42 -8.46 5.89
CA ALA A 442 5.38 -9.66 5.09
C ALA A 442 5.99 -10.89 5.80
N ARG A 443 6.95 -10.72 6.71
CA ARG A 443 7.53 -11.84 7.46
C ARG A 443 6.64 -12.34 8.60
N LEU A 444 5.68 -11.53 9.05
CA LEU A 444 4.87 -11.81 10.21
C LEU A 444 3.77 -12.85 9.89
N PRO A 445 3.41 -13.72 10.86
CA PRO A 445 2.26 -14.61 10.73
C PRO A 445 0.95 -13.85 10.44
N ARG A 446 0.11 -14.43 9.59
CA ARG A 446 -1.27 -13.95 9.36
C ARG A 446 -2.21 -14.48 10.44
N ILE A 447 -3.25 -13.71 10.79
CA ILE A 447 -4.20 -14.01 11.87
C ILE A 447 -5.62 -14.28 11.40
#